data_AF-A0A310SW20-F1
#
_entry.id   AF-A0A310SW20-F1
#
_cell.length_a   1.000
_cell.length_b   1.000
_cell.length_c   1.000
_cell.angle_alpha   90.00
_cell.angle_beta   90.00
_cell.angle_gamma   90.00
#
_symmetry.space_group_name_H-M   'P 1'
#
loop_
_entity.id
_entity.type
_entity.pdbx_description
1 polymer ?
#
loop_
_entity_poly.entity_id
_entity_poly.type
_entity_poly.pdbx_seq_one_letter_code
_entity_poly.pdbx_strand_id
1 'polypeptide(L)'
;MANARKDGNGSQFFFTLSFTTNLRNKHTTFGKVTGETIYNMLELEEALNDRSLYPLRLIKITILNNPFSDIIPRIIIQKNKKIKDNSKTKTAAVKNLNLLSFGGEVKEDEEESVILNKKFSAVEPPGPPNKKRKKVCNSDWESDDEVKT
;
A
#
# COMPACT_ATOMS: atom_id res chain seq x y z
N MET A 1 2.85 -30.99 10.36
CA MET A 1 3.78 -30.69 9.25
C MET A 1 3.13 -31.17 7.96
N ALA A 2 3.15 -30.36 6.91
CA ALA A 2 2.52 -30.71 5.63
C ALA A 2 3.37 -31.75 4.90
N ASN A 3 2.70 -32.75 4.32
CA ASN A 3 3.32 -33.73 3.43
C ASN A 3 2.31 -34.13 2.34
N ALA A 4 2.82 -34.50 1.17
CA ALA A 4 2.02 -35.02 0.04
C ALA A 4 2.22 -36.53 -0.16
N ARG A 5 3.26 -37.11 0.45
CA ARG A 5 3.64 -38.53 0.42
C ARG A 5 4.22 -38.91 1.78
N LYS A 6 4.24 -40.21 2.08
CA LYS A 6 4.94 -40.75 3.24
C LYS A 6 6.40 -40.29 3.23
N ASP A 7 6.89 -39.86 4.40
CA ASP A 7 8.25 -39.35 4.64
C ASP A 7 8.66 -38.11 3.81
N GLY A 8 7.73 -37.52 3.04
CA GLY A 8 7.91 -36.30 2.26
C GLY A 8 7.74 -35.01 3.05
N ASN A 9 8.37 -34.93 4.23
CA ASN A 9 8.27 -33.78 5.13
C ASN A 9 9.25 -32.67 4.70
N GLY A 10 8.72 -31.49 4.37
CA GLY A 10 9.50 -30.29 4.03
C GLY A 10 9.46 -29.23 5.13
N SER A 11 9.67 -27.96 4.76
CA SER A 11 9.52 -26.80 5.66
C SER A 11 8.08 -26.30 5.80
N GLN A 12 7.14 -26.80 5.00
CA GLN A 12 5.74 -26.37 5.02
C GLN A 12 5.01 -26.97 6.22
N PHE A 13 4.32 -26.12 6.98
CA PHE A 13 3.46 -26.50 8.09
C PHE A 13 2.08 -25.87 7.96
N PHE A 14 1.17 -26.31 8.82
CA PHE A 14 -0.20 -25.81 8.94
C PHE A 14 -0.58 -25.80 10.42
N PHE A 15 -1.56 -24.98 10.77
CA PHE A 15 -2.18 -24.97 12.09
C PHE A 15 -3.52 -25.72 12.05
N THR A 16 -3.89 -26.34 13.17
CA THR A 16 -5.19 -27.00 13.32
C THR A 16 -6.12 -26.10 14.12
N LEU A 17 -7.10 -25.50 13.43
CA LEU A 17 -8.10 -24.61 14.02
C LEU A 17 -9.20 -25.39 14.77
N SER A 18 -9.51 -26.59 14.28
CA SER A 18 -10.48 -27.52 14.86
C SER A 18 -9.93 -28.95 14.98
N PHE A 19 -10.60 -29.77 15.79
CA PHE A 19 -10.25 -31.18 15.98
C PHE A 19 -10.39 -31.98 14.68
N THR A 20 -9.33 -32.68 14.28
CA THR A 20 -9.23 -33.33 12.96
C THR A 20 -8.69 -34.76 13.08
N THR A 21 -9.61 -35.72 13.31
CA THR A 21 -9.29 -37.16 13.36
C THR A 21 -8.56 -37.66 12.11
N ASN A 22 -8.95 -37.15 10.94
CA ASN A 22 -8.44 -37.56 9.63
C ASN A 22 -6.94 -37.30 9.40
N LEU A 23 -6.32 -36.39 10.17
CA LEU A 23 -4.90 -36.04 10.08
C LEU A 23 -4.02 -36.85 11.05
N ARG A 24 -4.64 -37.55 12.02
CA ARG A 24 -3.95 -38.38 13.02
C ARG A 24 -3.17 -39.50 12.33
N ASN A 25 -1.94 -39.73 12.80
CA ASN A 25 -0.98 -40.69 12.27
C ASN A 25 -0.55 -40.49 10.79
N LYS A 26 -0.94 -39.39 10.13
CA LYS A 26 -0.51 -39.03 8.76
C LYS A 26 0.47 -37.86 8.72
N HIS A 27 0.26 -36.87 9.60
CA HIS A 27 1.10 -35.69 9.71
C HIS A 27 1.80 -35.62 11.06
N THR A 28 3.07 -35.20 11.06
CA THR A 28 3.85 -35.01 12.29
C THR A 28 3.42 -33.73 13.00
N THR A 29 2.92 -33.84 14.24
CA THR A 29 2.68 -32.71 15.15
C THR A 29 3.94 -32.44 15.96
N PHE A 30 4.45 -31.20 15.91
CA PHE A 30 5.72 -30.82 16.54
C PHE A 30 5.59 -29.80 17.69
N GLY A 31 4.39 -29.27 17.92
CA GLY A 31 4.16 -28.25 18.95
C GLY A 31 2.69 -27.86 19.07
N LYS A 32 2.40 -26.96 20.02
CA LYS A 32 1.08 -26.35 20.25
C LYS A 32 1.24 -24.84 20.45
N VAL A 33 0.21 -24.08 20.10
CA VAL A 33 0.12 -22.64 20.41
C VAL A 33 -0.18 -22.46 21.91
N THR A 34 0.35 -21.41 22.53
CA THR A 34 0.08 -21.07 23.94
C THR A 34 -1.26 -20.34 24.07
N GLY A 35 -1.97 -20.54 25.19
CA GLY A 35 -3.32 -20.00 25.41
C GLY A 35 -3.45 -18.50 25.11
N GLU A 36 -2.47 -17.72 25.57
CA GLU A 36 -2.37 -16.27 25.39
C GLU A 36 -2.38 -15.81 23.92
N THR A 37 -1.94 -16.66 22.98
CA THR A 37 -1.82 -16.32 21.55
C THR A 37 -2.82 -17.07 20.66
N ILE A 38 -3.80 -17.78 21.24
CA ILE A 38 -4.83 -18.50 20.47
C ILE A 38 -5.73 -17.53 19.69
N TYR A 39 -6.10 -16.38 20.26
CA TYR A 39 -6.95 -15.40 19.57
C TYR A 39 -6.31 -14.88 18.28
N ASN A 40 -5.01 -14.55 18.32
CA ASN A 40 -4.25 -14.15 17.14
C ASN A 40 -4.32 -15.21 16.03
N MET A 41 -4.33 -16.51 16.39
CA MET A 41 -4.43 -17.62 15.43
C MET A 41 -5.83 -17.73 14.79
N LEU A 42 -6.89 -17.44 15.55
CA LEU A 42 -8.27 -17.40 15.03
C LEU A 42 -8.48 -16.20 14.09
N GLU A 43 -7.88 -15.05 14.41
CA GLU A 43 -7.88 -13.87 13.53
C GLU A 43 -7.21 -14.17 12.16
N LEU A 44 -6.18 -15.05 12.13
CA LEU A 44 -5.60 -15.51 10.85
C LEU A 44 -6.60 -16.32 10.01
N GLU A 45 -7.52 -17.08 10.61
CA GLU A 45 -8.52 -17.88 9.87
C GLU A 45 -9.51 -16.97 9.14
N GLU A 46 -10.06 -15.98 9.84
CA GLU A 46 -10.99 -14.99 9.27
C GLU A 46 -10.34 -14.23 8.11
N ALA A 47 -9.11 -13.76 8.30
CA ALA A 47 -8.33 -13.05 7.28
C ALA A 47 -7.85 -13.91 6.09
N LEU A 48 -7.96 -15.24 6.16
CA LEU A 48 -7.63 -16.16 5.06
C LEU A 48 -8.85 -16.57 4.23
N ASN A 49 -10.04 -16.58 4.82
CA ASN A 49 -11.28 -17.02 4.15
C ASN A 49 -11.79 -15.98 3.16
N ASP A 50 -11.88 -14.71 3.59
CA ASP A 50 -11.97 -13.61 2.63
C ASP A 50 -10.61 -13.45 1.96
N ARG A 51 -10.60 -13.39 0.62
CA ARG A 51 -9.38 -13.37 -0.21
C ARG A 51 -8.64 -12.04 -0.02
N SER A 52 -7.94 -11.91 1.11
CA SER A 52 -7.35 -10.67 1.57
C SER A 52 -6.45 -10.06 0.50
N LEU A 53 -6.68 -8.77 0.24
CA LEU A 53 -5.87 -7.97 -0.69
C LEU A 53 -4.37 -8.00 -0.34
N TYR A 54 -4.06 -8.27 0.94
CA TYR A 54 -2.72 -8.51 1.44
C TYR A 54 -2.62 -9.92 2.06
N PRO A 55 -1.88 -10.86 1.44
CA PRO A 55 -1.68 -12.18 2.03
C PRO A 55 -0.80 -12.06 3.28
N LEU A 56 -1.14 -12.81 4.33
CA LEU A 56 -0.43 -12.78 5.60
C LEU A 56 1.01 -13.30 5.43
N ARG A 57 1.96 -12.66 6.13
CA ARG A 57 3.40 -12.93 6.02
C ARG A 57 4.05 -13.00 7.40
N LEU A 58 4.96 -13.96 7.58
CA LEU A 58 5.81 -14.01 8.76
C LEU A 58 6.90 -12.93 8.66
N ILE A 59 6.83 -11.92 9.53
CA ILE A 59 7.76 -10.78 9.53
C ILE A 59 9.07 -11.12 10.27
N LYS A 60 8.96 -11.77 11.44
CA LYS A 60 10.08 -12.09 12.33
C LYS A 60 9.77 -13.40 13.07
N ILE A 61 10.81 -14.18 13.34
CA ILE A 61 10.76 -15.40 14.14
C ILE A 61 11.80 -15.27 15.24
N THR A 62 11.45 -15.63 16.47
CA THR A 62 12.33 -15.61 17.65
C THR A 62 12.22 -16.93 18.40
N ILE A 63 13.34 -17.56 18.69
CA ILE A 63 13.40 -18.79 19.49
C ILE A 63 13.64 -18.36 20.94
N LEU A 64 12.65 -18.60 21.81
CA LEU A 64 12.73 -18.21 23.24
C LEU A 64 13.61 -19.15 24.05
N ASN A 65 13.49 -20.46 23.80
CA ASN A 65 14.30 -21.50 24.41
C ASN A 65 14.69 -22.51 23.33
N ASN A 66 16.00 -22.77 23.17
CA ASN A 66 16.51 -23.75 22.23
C ASN A 66 17.10 -24.94 23.00
N PRO A 67 16.47 -26.13 22.97
CA PRO A 67 16.98 -27.30 23.68
C PRO A 67 18.17 -27.97 22.98
N PHE A 68 18.51 -27.56 21.75
CA PHE A 68 19.59 -28.16 20.95
C PHE A 68 20.74 -27.17 20.75
N SER A 69 21.86 -27.39 21.44
CA SER A 69 23.06 -26.54 21.38
C SER A 69 23.93 -26.74 20.13
N ASP A 70 23.67 -27.80 19.37
CA ASP A 70 24.41 -28.24 18.18
C ASP A 70 23.83 -27.71 16.85
N ILE A 71 22.63 -27.11 16.86
CA ILE A 71 22.00 -26.56 15.65
C ILE A 71 22.70 -25.27 15.21
N ILE A 72 23.54 -25.38 14.18
CA ILE A 72 24.18 -24.24 13.52
C ILE A 72 23.29 -23.77 12.34
N PRO A 73 22.78 -22.52 12.34
CA PRO A 73 21.95 -22.02 11.26
C PRO A 73 22.77 -21.86 9.96
N ARG A 74 22.21 -22.34 8.84
CA ARG A 74 22.86 -22.21 7.53
C ARG A 74 22.90 -20.73 7.11
N ILE A 75 24.10 -20.18 6.94
CA ILE A 75 24.32 -18.84 6.39
C ILE A 75 23.92 -18.87 4.91
N ILE A 76 22.67 -18.51 4.63
CA ILE A 76 22.22 -18.19 3.27
C ILE A 76 22.61 -16.74 3.04
N ILE A 77 23.69 -16.51 2.27
CA ILE A 77 23.95 -15.20 1.67
C ILE A 77 22.76 -14.93 0.74
N GLN A 78 21.79 -14.17 1.23
CA GLN A 78 20.72 -13.68 0.40
C GLN A 78 21.38 -12.80 -0.66
N LYS A 79 21.46 -13.32 -1.89
CA LYS A 79 21.61 -12.49 -3.08
C LYS A 79 20.36 -11.63 -3.13
N ASN A 80 20.41 -10.50 -2.42
CA ASN A 80 19.46 -9.42 -2.51
C ASN A 80 19.51 -8.93 -3.95
N LYS A 81 18.72 -9.59 -4.80
CA LYS A 81 18.38 -9.16 -6.14
C LYS A 81 17.59 -7.89 -5.92
N LYS A 82 18.33 -6.78 -5.75
CA LYS A 82 17.78 -5.43 -5.65
C LYS A 82 16.78 -5.33 -6.78
N ILE A 83 15.50 -5.34 -6.43
CA ILE A 83 14.48 -4.82 -7.32
C ILE A 83 14.94 -3.39 -7.52
N LYS A 84 15.43 -3.09 -8.73
CA LYS A 84 15.71 -1.72 -9.10
C LYS A 84 14.35 -1.04 -9.05
N ASP A 85 14.12 -0.27 -7.99
CA ASP A 85 13.16 0.81 -8.04
C ASP A 85 13.61 1.69 -9.20
N ASN A 86 12.95 1.54 -10.35
CA ASN A 86 13.18 2.33 -11.55
C ASN A 86 12.62 3.74 -11.32
N SER A 87 13.13 4.40 -10.29
CA SER A 87 12.79 5.76 -9.91
C SER A 87 13.60 6.72 -10.78
N LYS A 88 12.92 7.20 -11.83
CA LYS A 88 13.21 8.42 -12.59
C LYS A 88 14.42 8.37 -13.53
N THR A 89 14.13 8.16 -14.81
CA THR A 89 14.30 9.27 -15.78
C THR A 89 12.97 9.47 -16.51
N LYS A 90 12.37 10.67 -16.37
CA LYS A 90 11.31 11.11 -17.29
C LYS A 90 12.00 11.58 -18.57
N THR A 91 12.30 10.67 -19.49
CA THR A 91 12.59 11.08 -20.87
C THR A 91 11.32 11.71 -21.43
N ALA A 92 11.45 12.89 -22.04
CA ALA A 92 10.32 13.57 -22.65
C ALA A 92 9.71 12.68 -23.74
N ALA A 93 8.46 12.27 -23.56
CA ALA A 93 7.75 11.49 -24.54
C ALA A 93 7.51 12.38 -25.78
N VAL A 94 8.26 12.11 -26.85
CA VAL A 94 7.97 12.65 -28.18
C VAL A 94 6.58 12.14 -28.57
N LYS A 95 5.59 13.03 -28.54
CA LYS A 95 4.19 12.69 -28.82
C LYS A 95 4.03 12.45 -30.32
N ASN A 96 4.16 11.19 -30.73
CA ASN A 96 3.88 10.76 -32.10
C ASN A 96 2.37 10.76 -32.35
N LEU A 97 1.80 11.94 -32.62
CA LEU A 97 0.36 12.12 -32.85
C LEU A 97 -0.18 11.29 -34.02
N ASN A 98 0.67 10.95 -35.01
CA ASN A 98 0.33 10.08 -36.15
C ASN A 98 0.03 8.60 -35.76
N LEU A 99 0.27 8.19 -34.51
CA LEU A 99 -0.04 6.82 -34.04
C LEU A 99 -1.49 6.70 -33.54
N LEU A 100 -2.16 7.83 -33.28
CA LEU A 100 -3.59 7.86 -32.96
C LEU A 100 -4.37 8.23 -34.22
N SER A 101 -5.31 7.38 -34.62
CA SER A 101 -6.17 7.60 -35.80
C SER A 101 -7.11 8.83 -35.70
N PHE A 102 -7.07 9.53 -34.56
CA PHE A 102 -7.80 10.79 -34.27
C PHE A 102 -6.88 12.02 -34.28
N GLY A 103 -5.59 11.87 -34.61
CA GLY A 103 -4.59 12.94 -34.52
C GLY A 103 -4.70 14.07 -35.55
N GLY A 104 -5.62 13.96 -36.52
CA GLY A 104 -5.95 15.04 -37.47
C GLY A 104 -6.94 16.05 -36.89
N GLU A 105 -8.02 15.55 -36.30
CA GLU A 105 -9.20 16.32 -35.83
C GLU A 105 -8.85 17.33 -34.74
N VAL A 106 -8.01 16.92 -33.77
CA VAL A 106 -7.60 17.75 -32.62
C VAL A 106 -6.85 19.04 -33.03
N LYS A 107 -6.24 19.08 -34.22
CA LYS A 107 -5.60 20.31 -34.73
C LYS A 107 -6.59 21.28 -35.36
N GLU A 108 -7.59 20.77 -36.08
CA GLU A 108 -8.65 21.60 -36.64
C GLU A 108 -9.48 22.23 -35.51
N ASP A 109 -9.79 21.49 -34.44
CA ASP A 109 -10.48 22.00 -33.24
C ASP A 109 -9.70 23.14 -32.53
N GLU A 110 -8.37 23.02 -32.42
CA GLU A 110 -7.51 24.07 -31.85
C GLU A 110 -7.45 25.31 -32.76
N GLU A 111 -7.43 25.14 -34.09
CA GLU A 111 -7.41 26.26 -35.04
C GLU A 111 -8.77 26.99 -35.12
N GLU A 112 -9.90 26.27 -35.13
CA GLU A 112 -11.24 26.86 -35.14
C GLU A 112 -11.54 27.65 -33.86
N SER A 113 -11.16 27.12 -32.70
CA SER A 113 -11.37 27.80 -31.42
C SER A 113 -10.54 29.08 -31.27
N VAL A 114 -9.34 29.14 -31.86
CA VAL A 114 -8.55 30.38 -31.95
C VAL A 114 -9.22 31.41 -32.87
N ILE A 115 -9.80 30.99 -34.00
CA ILE A 115 -10.51 31.87 -34.94
C ILE A 115 -11.78 32.43 -34.30
N LEU A 116 -12.54 31.63 -33.55
CA LEU A 116 -13.73 32.08 -32.82
C LEU A 116 -13.38 33.11 -31.74
N ASN A 117 -12.40 32.82 -30.88
CA ASN A 117 -11.97 33.75 -29.82
C ASN A 117 -11.54 35.11 -30.38
N LYS A 118 -10.89 35.14 -31.55
CA LYS A 118 -10.48 36.39 -32.22
C LYS A 118 -11.64 37.18 -32.84
N LYS A 119 -12.80 36.56 -33.09
CA LYS A 119 -14.03 37.26 -33.52
C LYS A 119 -14.77 37.93 -32.36
N PHE A 120 -14.61 37.46 -31.13
CA PHE A 120 -15.29 38.02 -29.95
C PHE A 120 -14.51 39.14 -29.23
N SER A 121 -13.23 39.37 -29.54
CA SER A 121 -12.37 40.36 -28.85
C SER A 121 -12.44 41.80 -29.41
N ALA A 122 -13.52 42.18 -30.10
CA ALA A 122 -13.62 43.41 -30.89
C ALA A 122 -14.70 44.42 -30.42
N VAL A 123 -14.99 44.46 -29.11
CA VAL A 123 -15.78 45.54 -28.48
C VAL A 123 -15.25 45.83 -27.07
N GLU A 124 -14.65 47.00 -26.84
CA GLU A 124 -14.47 47.58 -25.50
C GLU A 124 -15.39 48.80 -25.32
N PRO A 125 -16.07 48.92 -24.16
CA PRO A 125 -16.50 50.20 -23.60
C PRO A 125 -15.70 50.55 -22.31
N PRO A 126 -15.61 51.85 -21.94
CA PRO A 126 -14.58 52.35 -21.01
C PRO A 126 -14.92 52.24 -19.50
N GLY A 127 -13.88 52.21 -18.65
CA GLY A 127 -13.98 52.47 -17.19
C GLY A 127 -14.05 53.98 -16.85
N PRO A 128 -13.80 54.45 -15.59
CA PRO A 128 -13.32 53.79 -14.35
C PRO A 128 -14.38 53.99 -13.19
N PRO A 129 -14.13 54.31 -11.88
CA PRO A 129 -12.92 54.32 -11.04
C PRO A 129 -13.02 53.77 -9.57
N ASN A 130 -11.90 53.17 -9.13
CA ASN A 130 -11.15 53.39 -7.87
C ASN A 130 -11.87 53.62 -6.51
N LYS A 131 -11.55 52.81 -5.47
CA LYS A 131 -11.69 53.18 -4.04
C LYS A 131 -10.76 52.38 -3.11
N LYS A 132 -9.75 53.05 -2.54
CA LYS A 132 -8.94 52.50 -1.42
C LYS A 132 -9.77 52.45 -0.14
N ARG A 133 -9.74 51.33 0.61
CA ARG A 133 -10.18 51.28 2.02
C ARG A 133 -9.14 50.56 2.87
N LYS A 134 -8.61 51.29 3.86
CA LYS A 134 -7.72 50.83 4.91
C LYS A 134 -8.59 50.58 6.15
N LYS A 135 -8.56 49.37 6.72
CA LYS A 135 -9.06 49.10 8.08
C LYS A 135 -8.06 48.20 8.80
N VAL A 136 -7.54 48.73 9.89
CA VAL A 136 -6.87 47.97 10.95
C VAL A 136 -7.92 47.78 12.03
N CYS A 137 -8.06 46.56 12.56
CA CYS A 137 -8.72 46.31 13.84
C CYS A 137 -7.85 45.33 14.62
N ASN A 138 -7.35 45.77 15.78
CA ASN A 138 -6.90 44.86 16.83
C ASN A 138 -8.11 44.10 17.39
N SER A 139 -7.83 42.95 17.99
CA SER A 139 -8.56 42.51 19.18
C SER A 139 -7.62 41.67 20.03
N ASP A 140 -6.95 42.32 20.97
CA ASP A 140 -6.40 41.64 22.14
C ASP A 140 -7.56 40.97 22.88
N TRP A 141 -7.43 39.68 23.20
CA TRP A 141 -8.30 39.00 24.15
C TRP A 141 -7.45 38.14 25.07
N GLU A 142 -7.20 38.72 26.23
CA GLU A 142 -6.63 38.11 27.42
C GLU A 142 -7.66 37.14 28.01
N SER A 143 -7.24 35.98 28.51
CA SER A 143 -8.09 35.01 29.20
C SER A 143 -7.23 34.14 30.11
N ASP A 144 -6.92 34.69 31.27
CA ASP A 144 -6.64 33.87 32.46
C ASP A 144 -7.95 33.28 32.97
N ASP A 145 -7.92 32.03 33.43
CA ASP A 145 -8.46 31.64 34.73
C ASP A 145 -8.12 30.18 35.05
N GLU A 146 -7.48 29.96 36.20
CA GLU A 146 -7.25 28.63 36.77
C GLU A 146 -8.54 28.11 37.42
N VAL A 147 -8.87 26.82 37.23
CA VAL A 147 -9.59 26.06 38.28
C VAL A 147 -8.94 24.69 38.46
N LYS A 148 -8.68 24.37 39.72
CA LYS A 148 -7.93 23.20 40.18
C LYS A 148 -8.78 22.40 41.16
N THR A 149 -9.22 21.21 40.75
CA THR A 149 -9.79 20.15 41.60
C THR A 149 -9.50 18.79 40.98
#